data_AF-A0A450T7B1-F1
#
_entry.id   AF-A0A450T7B1-F1
#
_cell.length_a   1.000
_cell.length_b   1.000
_cell.length_c   1.000
_cell.angle_alpha   90.00
_cell.angle_beta   90.00
_cell.angle_gamma   90.00
#
_symmetry.space_group_name_H-M   'P 1'
#
loop_
_entity.id
_entity.type
_entity.pdbx_description
1 polymer ?
#
loop_
_entity_poly.entity_id
_entity_poly.type
_entity_poly.pdbx_seq_one_letter_code
_entity_poly.pdbx_strand_id
1 'polypeptide(L)' 'KGMEKGMEKGKTEVAVNMLRMGSLTVDEIARATGLSQEAVKKLAKTMGLNASSS' A
#
# COMPACT_ATOMS: atom_id res chain seq x y z
N LYS A 1 -21.09 0.61 -13.04
CA LYS A 1 -19.98 -0.02 -12.26
C LYS A 1 -18.69 0.81 -12.33
N GLY A 2 -18.72 2.08 -11.91
CA GLY A 2 -17.52 2.94 -11.86
C GLY A 2 -16.95 3.13 -10.44
N MET A 3 -17.81 3.02 -9.43
CA MET A 3 -17.52 3.34 -8.03
C MET A 3 -16.53 2.35 -7.39
N GLU A 4 -16.65 1.05 -7.68
CA GLU A 4 -15.73 0.01 -7.19
C GLU A 4 -14.28 0.23 -7.69
N LYS A 5 -14.11 0.53 -8.98
CA LYS A 5 -12.79 0.83 -9.56
C LYS A 5 -12.17 2.11 -9.02
N GLY A 6 -12.98 3.11 -8.66
CA GLY A 6 -12.50 4.34 -8.04
C GLY A 6 -11.99 4.11 -6.62
N MET A 7 -12.72 3.30 -5.84
CA MET A 7 -12.36 2.99 -4.46
C MET A 7 -11.08 2.15 -4.35
N GLU A 8 -10.86 1.19 -5.28
CA GLU A 8 -9.63 0.41 -5.32
C GLU A 8 -8.40 1.26 -5.72
N LYS A 9 -8.56 2.17 -6.69
CA LYS A 9 -7.48 3.09 -7.08
C LYS A 9 -7.08 4.02 -5.93
N GLY A 10 -8.07 4.59 -5.22
CA GLY A 10 -7.81 5.46 -4.07
C GLY A 10 -7.01 4.78 -2.96
N LYS A 11 -7.40 3.55 -2.58
CA LYS A 11 -6.66 2.77 -1.57
C LYS A 11 -5.21 2.50 -1.98
N THR A 12 -4.99 2.22 -3.26
CA THR A 12 -3.66 1.96 -3.81
C THR A 12 -2.79 3.22 -3.79
N GLU A 13 -3.31 4.37 -4.20
CA GLU A 13 -2.55 5.64 -4.16
C GLU A 13 -2.14 6.03 -2.74
N VAL A 14 -3.04 5.86 -1.76
CA VAL A 14 -2.72 6.11 -0.35
C VAL A 14 -1.62 5.16 0.14
N ALA A 15 -1.71 3.87 -0.16
CA ALA A 15 -0.69 2.89 0.21
C ALA A 15 0.69 3.22 -0.40
N VAL A 16 0.71 3.66 -1.65
CA VAL A 16 1.93 4.09 -2.35
C VAL A 16 2.56 5.30 -1.68
N ASN A 17 1.77 6.31 -1.33
CA ASN A 17 2.29 7.48 -0.64
C ASN A 17 2.87 7.11 0.74
N MET A 18 2.19 6.25 1.48
CA MET A 18 2.68 5.75 2.77
C MET A 18 3.99 4.95 2.62
N LEU A 19 4.07 4.06 1.62
CA LEU A 19 5.29 3.31 1.32
C LEU A 19 6.46 4.24 0.97
N ARG A 20 6.20 5.33 0.23
CA ARG A 20 7.21 6.34 -0.12
C ARG A 20 7.69 7.15 1.09
N MET A 21 6.85 7.35 2.09
CA MET A 21 7.26 8.01 3.34
C MET A 21 8.26 7.15 4.13
N GLY A 22 8.23 5.81 3.96
CA GLY A 22 9.20 4.89 4.55
C GLY A 22 9.16 4.77 6.07
N SER A 23 8.22 5.44 6.73
CA SER A 23 8.06 5.49 8.19
C SER A 23 7.07 4.47 8.75
N LEU A 24 6.31 3.81 7.88
CA LEU A 24 5.27 2.84 8.25
C LEU A 24 5.65 1.45 7.77
N THR A 25 5.38 0.45 8.60
CA THR A 25 5.52 -0.96 8.24
C THR A 25 4.41 -1.40 7.28
N VAL A 26 4.63 -2.52 6.59
CA VAL A 26 3.62 -3.15 5.70
C VAL A 26 2.29 -3.38 6.44
N ASP A 27 2.36 -3.79 7.71
CA ASP A 27 1.17 -4.05 8.53
C ASP A 27 0.38 -2.75 8.82
N GLU A 28 1.06 -1.68 9.21
CA GLU A 28 0.42 -0.39 9.49
C GLU A 28 -0.25 0.18 8.25
N ILE A 29 0.42 0.08 7.09
CA ILE A 29 -0.12 0.52 5.81
C ILE A 29 -1.35 -0.32 5.41
N ALA A 30 -1.30 -1.64 5.61
CA ALA A 30 -2.42 -2.53 5.35
C ALA A 30 -3.65 -2.16 6.20
N ARG A 31 -3.44 -1.93 7.50
CA ARG A 31 -4.51 -1.49 8.42
C ARG A 31 -5.08 -0.11 8.05
N ALA A 32 -4.23 0.85 7.69
CA ALA A 32 -4.67 2.21 7.36
C ALA A 32 -5.42 2.29 6.02
N THR A 33 -5.06 1.46 5.05
CA THR A 33 -5.63 1.50 3.68
C THR A 33 -6.75 0.50 3.47
N GLY A 34 -6.90 -0.48 4.36
CA GLY A 34 -7.80 -1.62 4.20
C GLY A 34 -7.36 -2.58 3.08
N LEU A 35 -6.08 -2.56 2.70
CA LEU A 35 -5.47 -3.51 1.78
C LEU A 35 -4.88 -4.70 2.57
N SER A 36 -4.80 -5.86 1.94
CA SER A 36 -4.05 -6.98 2.51
C SER A 36 -2.56 -6.68 2.54
N GLN A 37 -1.84 -7.19 3.55
CA GLN A 37 -0.38 -7.04 3.64
C GLN A 37 0.34 -7.54 2.37
N GLU A 38 -0.16 -8.60 1.72
CA GLU A 38 0.38 -9.08 0.45
C GLU A 38 0.27 -8.05 -0.68
N ALA A 39 -0.85 -7.32 -0.77
CA ALA A 39 -1.02 -6.27 -1.76
C ALA A 39 -0.03 -5.13 -1.53
N VAL A 40 0.17 -4.73 -0.27
CA VAL A 40 1.15 -3.71 0.12
C VAL A 40 2.59 -4.18 -0.20
N LYS A 41 2.95 -5.43 0.11
CA LYS A 41 4.26 -6.01 -0.26
C LYS A 41 4.48 -6.01 -1.77
N LYS A 42 3.45 -6.38 -2.54
CA LYS A 42 3.51 -6.37 -4.00
C LYS A 42 3.72 -4.95 -4.55
N LEU A 43 3.03 -3.95 -3.99
CA LEU A 43 3.24 -2.54 -4.34
C LEU A 43 4.66 -2.08 -4.02
N ALA A 44 5.17 -2.38 -2.82
CA ALA A 44 6.54 -2.05 -2.43
C ALA A 44 7.58 -2.65 -3.40
N LYS A 45 7.40 -3.95 -3.73
CA LYS A 45 8.26 -4.66 -4.69
C LYS A 45 8.19 -4.07 -6.09
N THR A 46 7.00 -3.76 -6.60
CA THR A 46 6.82 -3.11 -7.91
C THR A 46 7.49 -1.75 -7.97
N MET A 47 7.59 -1.04 -6.84
CA MET A 47 8.23 0.28 -6.75
C MET A 47 9.73 0.24 -6.49
N GLY A 48 10.32 -0.96 -6.30
CA GLY A 48 11.71 -1.10 -5.89
C GLY A 48 11.98 -0.57 -4.47
N LEU A 49 10.93 -0.39 -3.66
CA LEU A 49 11.05 0.01 -2.27
C LEU A 49 11.27 -1.25 -1.43
N ASN A 50 12.42 -1.31 -0.75
CA ASN A 50 12.65 -2.31 0.27
C ASN A 50 11.89 -1.86 1.52
N ALA A 51 10.68 -2.38 1.72
CA ALA A 51 10.02 -2.29 3.01
C ALA A 51 10.89 -3.09 3.98
N SER A 52 11.81 -2.39 4.65
CA SER A 52 12.83 -3.03 5.48
C SER A 52 12.12 -3.88 6.53
N SER A 53 12.30 -5.20 6.41
CA SER A 53 12.06 -6.11 7.51
C SER A 53 13.00 -5.67 8.64
N SER A 54 12.42 -5.10 9.68
CA SER A 54 13.08 -5.11 10.99
C SER A 54 13.13 -6.55 11.49
#